data_AF-A0A7Y3PJR1-F1
#
_entry.id   AF-A0A7Y3PJR1-F1
#
_cell.length_a   1.000
_cell.length_b   1.000
_cell.length_c   1.000
_cell.angle_alpha   90.00
_cell.angle_beta   90.00
_cell.angle_gamma   90.00
#
_symmetry.space_group_name_H-M   'P 1'
#
loop_
_entity.id
_entity.type
_entity.pdbx_description
1 polymer ?
#
loop_
_entity_poly.entity_id
_entity_poly.type
_entity_poly.pdbx_seq_one_letter_code
_entity_poly.pdbx_strand_id
1 'polypeptide(L)'
;MKVPYSWLCDFAPFGTLESNGAASTPSSSLIQLLTDALNDLGLVVEGVEWVGTGLGEVVVAQVLEIHRIDGADKIRRVMVMADEDEPLQIVCVAFNFEVGDKFPLAKIGANLPGEFLITKLKMRGVESFGMLCS
;
A
#
# COMPACT_ATOMS: atom_id res chain seq x y z
N MET A 1 3.35 20.56 7.80
CA MET A 1 3.61 20.16 6.38
C MET A 1 4.26 18.79 6.41
N LYS A 2 3.80 17.81 5.63
CA LYS A 2 4.46 16.50 5.53
C LYS A 2 5.26 16.44 4.24
N VAL A 3 6.46 15.90 4.29
CA VAL A 3 7.36 15.79 3.13
C VAL A 3 7.99 14.40 3.11
N PRO A 4 7.92 13.66 1.99
CA PRO A 4 8.61 12.37 1.88
C PRO A 4 10.13 12.56 1.88
N TYR A 5 10.83 11.74 2.66
CA TYR A 5 12.30 11.73 2.67
C TYR A 5 12.89 11.45 1.29
N SER A 6 12.30 10.51 0.53
CA SER A 6 12.72 10.21 -0.84
C SER A 6 12.68 11.43 -1.75
N TRP A 7 11.66 12.27 -1.64
CA TRP A 7 11.54 13.50 -2.41
C TRP A 7 12.55 14.56 -1.99
N LEU A 8 12.86 14.69 -0.70
CA LEU A 8 13.93 15.58 -0.22
C LEU A 8 15.30 15.21 -0.83
N CYS A 9 15.55 13.90 -0.99
CA CYS A 9 16.77 13.40 -1.60
C CYS A 9 16.95 13.78 -3.07
N ASP A 10 15.87 14.14 -3.78
CA ASP A 10 15.96 14.64 -5.16
C ASP A 10 16.61 16.04 -5.23
N PHE A 11 16.57 16.81 -4.13
CA PHE A 11 17.06 18.19 -4.09
C PHE A 11 18.36 18.37 -3.30
N ALA A 12 18.69 17.44 -2.40
CA ALA A 12 19.95 17.45 -1.66
C ALA A 12 20.36 16.05 -1.21
N PRO A 13 21.68 15.78 -1.10
CA PRO A 13 22.20 14.46 -0.80
C PRO A 13 22.12 14.15 0.71
N PHE A 14 20.91 14.10 1.27
CA PHE A 14 20.70 13.82 2.69
C PHE A 14 21.14 12.40 3.09
N GLY A 15 21.34 11.48 2.14
CA GLY A 15 21.67 10.06 2.43
C GLY A 15 22.50 9.33 1.39
N THR A 16 23.21 10.02 0.49
CA THR A 16 23.92 9.38 -0.64
C THR A 16 25.35 8.90 -0.34
N LEU A 17 25.78 8.82 0.93
CA LEU A 17 27.13 8.30 1.24
C LEU A 17 27.21 6.76 1.20
N GLU A 18 26.09 6.03 1.20
CA GLU A 18 26.11 4.58 1.06
C GLU A 18 24.99 4.08 0.14
N SER A 19 25.41 3.53 -1.00
CA SER A 19 24.66 2.74 -2.00
C SER A 19 23.96 3.46 -3.15
N ASN A 20 24.24 2.91 -4.34
CA ASN A 20 23.86 3.36 -5.67
C ASN A 20 22.33 3.46 -5.88
N GLY A 21 21.81 4.68 -6.06
CA GLY A 21 20.69 4.96 -6.95
C GLY A 21 19.29 4.44 -6.60
N ALA A 22 19.11 3.74 -5.47
CA ALA A 22 17.81 3.45 -4.88
C ALA A 22 17.78 4.09 -3.50
N ALA A 23 16.73 4.86 -3.18
CA ALA A 23 16.55 5.41 -1.84
C ALA A 23 16.46 4.26 -0.83
N SER A 24 17.57 3.90 -0.23
CA SER A 24 17.65 2.92 0.84
C SER A 24 16.93 3.48 2.06
N THR A 25 16.27 2.61 2.82
CA THR A 25 15.64 2.98 4.09
C THR A 25 16.67 3.70 4.96
N PRO A 26 16.46 4.98 5.33
CA PRO A 26 17.44 5.72 6.10
C PRO A 26 17.64 5.08 7.48
N SER A 27 18.83 5.24 8.07
CA SER A 27 19.06 4.81 9.44
C SER A 27 18.39 5.77 10.43
N SER A 28 18.00 5.28 11.60
CA SER A 28 17.40 6.12 12.65
C SER A 28 18.32 7.27 13.09
N SER A 29 19.64 7.06 13.07
CA SER A 29 20.63 8.10 13.39
C SER A 29 20.65 9.22 12.36
N LEU A 30 20.54 8.89 11.07
CA LEU A 30 20.47 9.89 10.00
C LEU A 30 19.21 10.73 10.11
N ILE A 31 18.07 10.10 10.38
CA ILE A 31 16.79 10.79 10.58
C ILE A 31 16.86 11.75 11.77
N GLN A 32 17.50 11.36 12.87
CA GLN A 32 17.70 12.25 14.01
C GLN A 32 18.54 13.47 13.63
N LEU A 33 19.66 13.27 12.93
CA LEU A 33 20.53 14.37 12.49
C LEU A 33 19.79 15.36 11.58
N LEU A 34 19.01 14.85 10.63
CA LEU A 34 18.20 15.69 9.75
C LEU A 34 17.13 16.46 10.53
N THR A 35 16.49 15.80 11.50
CA THR A 35 15.48 16.41 12.37
C THR A 35 16.06 17.55 13.19
N ASP A 36 17.22 17.34 13.81
CA ASP A 36 17.91 18.35 14.61
C ASP A 36 18.33 19.55 13.74
N ALA A 37 18.91 19.29 12.56
CA ALA A 37 19.30 20.35 11.63
C ALA A 37 18.11 21.20 11.16
N LEU A 38 16.96 20.57 10.88
CA LEU A 38 15.74 21.29 10.52
C LEU A 38 15.22 22.14 11.69
N ASN A 39 15.20 21.58 12.91
CA ASN A 39 14.81 22.30 14.11
C ASN A 39 15.70 23.53 14.37
N ASP A 40 17.03 23.38 14.23
CA ASP A 40 18.00 24.47 14.41
C ASP A 40 17.83 25.61 13.39
N LEU A 41 17.37 25.28 12.17
CA LEU A 41 17.01 26.26 11.14
C LEU A 41 15.63 26.91 11.37
N GLY A 42 14.93 26.56 12.44
CA GLY A 42 13.58 27.03 12.75
C GLY A 42 12.47 26.29 11.99
N LEU A 43 12.80 25.21 11.27
CA LEU A 43 11.86 24.33 10.57
C LEU A 43 11.46 23.19 11.51
N VAL A 44 10.59 23.49 12.47
CA VAL A 44 10.23 22.55 13.53
C VAL A 44 9.64 21.25 12.98
N VAL A 45 10.24 20.13 13.36
CA VAL A 45 9.79 18.78 13.02
C VAL A 45 8.94 18.22 14.15
N GLU A 46 7.64 18.10 13.90
CA GLU A 46 6.68 17.59 14.89
C GLU A 46 6.72 16.06 15.04
N GLY A 47 7.21 15.34 14.03
CA GLY A 47 7.29 13.88 14.07
C GLY A 47 7.81 13.28 12.77
N VAL A 48 8.20 12.00 12.87
CA VAL A 48 8.66 11.19 11.74
C VAL A 48 7.84 9.91 11.68
N GLU A 49 7.30 9.60 10.50
CA GLU A 49 6.48 8.43 10.23
C GLU A 49 7.15 7.53 9.18
N TRP A 50 7.29 6.25 9.49
CA TRP A 50 7.78 5.25 8.55
C TRP A 50 6.63 4.72 7.71
N VAL A 51 6.72 4.87 6.39
CA VAL A 51 5.69 4.40 5.45
C VAL A 51 6.18 3.16 4.69
N GLY A 52 5.24 2.33 4.23
CA GLY A 52 5.53 1.15 3.40
C GLY A 52 5.94 -0.12 4.14
N THR A 53 5.90 -0.13 5.47
CA THR A 53 6.13 -1.36 6.26
C THR A 53 4.95 -2.33 6.12
N GLY A 54 5.21 -3.63 6.15
CA GLY A 54 4.16 -4.66 6.14
C GLY A 54 3.42 -4.86 4.81
N LEU A 55 4.02 -4.45 3.68
CA LEU A 55 3.41 -4.57 2.34
C LEU A 55 4.01 -5.68 1.47
N GLY A 56 4.81 -6.59 2.03
CA GLY A 56 5.56 -7.59 1.25
C GLY A 56 4.72 -8.52 0.38
N GLU A 57 3.48 -8.81 0.82
CA GLU A 57 2.54 -9.70 0.12
C GLU A 57 1.45 -8.93 -0.66
N VAL A 58 1.62 -7.61 -0.80
CA VAL A 58 0.72 -6.75 -1.58
C VAL A 58 1.29 -6.61 -2.98
N VAL A 59 0.49 -6.99 -3.98
CA VAL A 59 0.86 -6.93 -5.40
C VAL A 59 -0.06 -6.00 -6.16
N VAL A 60 0.33 -5.59 -7.36
CA VAL A 60 -0.56 -4.82 -8.24
C VAL A 60 -1.43 -5.79 -9.03
N ALA A 61 -2.74 -5.60 -8.98
CA ALA A 61 -3.70 -6.36 -9.77
C ALA A 61 -4.53 -5.45 -10.67
N GLN A 62 -4.92 -5.94 -11.84
CA GLN A 62 -5.81 -5.25 -12.77
C GLN A 62 -7.23 -5.76 -12.63
N VAL A 63 -8.20 -4.85 -12.59
CA VAL A 63 -9.63 -5.20 -12.54
C VAL A 63 -10.09 -5.68 -13.92
N LEU A 64 -10.57 -6.91 -14.00
CA LEU A 64 -11.11 -7.51 -15.23
C LEU A 64 -12.62 -7.35 -15.34
N GLU A 65 -13.35 -7.60 -14.25
CA GLU A 65 -14.81 -7.59 -14.26
C GLU A 65 -15.37 -7.10 -12.91
N ILE A 66 -16.52 -6.42 -12.95
CA ILE A 66 -17.26 -5.97 -11.77
C ILE A 66 -18.71 -6.40 -11.90
N HIS A 67 -19.21 -7.15 -10.92
CA HIS A 67 -20.57 -7.67 -10.86
C HIS A 67 -21.23 -7.30 -9.53
N ARG A 68 -22.54 -7.01 -9.57
CA ARG A 68 -23.33 -6.85 -8.34
C ARG A 68 -23.56 -8.22 -7.69
N ILE A 69 -23.69 -8.22 -6.37
CA ILE A 69 -24.06 -9.40 -5.61
C ILE A 69 -25.55 -9.29 -5.28
N ASP A 70 -26.35 -10.28 -5.67
CA ASP A 70 -27.79 -10.29 -5.41
C ASP A 70 -28.07 -10.21 -3.90
N GLY A 71 -28.93 -9.27 -3.51
CA GLY A 71 -29.27 -9.03 -2.11
C GLY A 71 -28.19 -8.32 -1.29
N ALA A 72 -27.20 -7.68 -1.94
CA ALA A 72 -26.15 -6.94 -1.25
C ALA A 72 -25.74 -5.64 -1.97
N ASP A 73 -26.47 -4.55 -1.73
CA ASP A 73 -26.29 -3.27 -2.45
C ASP A 73 -24.96 -2.56 -2.15
N LYS A 74 -24.30 -2.92 -1.03
CA LYS A 74 -23.06 -2.27 -0.55
C LYS A 74 -21.78 -2.99 -0.97
N ILE A 75 -21.86 -4.15 -1.62
CA ILE A 75 -20.69 -4.93 -2.01
C ILE A 75 -20.81 -5.42 -3.45
N ARG A 76 -19.66 -5.60 -4.08
CA ARG A 76 -19.52 -6.04 -5.47
C ARG A 76 -18.56 -7.22 -5.53
N ARG A 77 -18.81 -8.13 -6.45
CA ARG A 77 -17.85 -9.16 -6.85
C ARG A 77 -16.96 -8.57 -7.92
N VAL A 78 -15.66 -8.67 -7.73
CA VAL A 78 -14.65 -8.14 -8.64
C VAL A 78 -13.72 -9.28 -9.03
N MET A 79 -13.51 -9.47 -10.33
CA MET A 79 -12.47 -10.37 -10.83
C MET A 79 -11.22 -9.55 -11.12
N VAL A 80 -10.07 -9.96 -10.59
CA VAL A 80 -8.80 -9.25 -10.78
C VAL A 80 -7.71 -10.20 -11.27
N MET A 81 -6.83 -9.70 -12.13
CA MET A 81 -5.63 -10.41 -12.56
C MET A 81 -4.41 -9.82 -11.85
N ALA A 82 -3.64 -10.65 -11.15
CA ALA A 82 -2.36 -10.27 -10.56
C ALA A 82 -1.21 -10.92 -11.35
N ASP A 83 -0.12 -11.28 -10.68
CA ASP A 83 1.04 -11.98 -11.27
C ASP A 83 0.79 -13.48 -11.55
N GLU A 84 -0.40 -14.00 -11.20
CA GLU A 84 -0.79 -15.42 -11.35
C GLU A 84 -1.44 -15.69 -12.72
N ASP A 85 -1.42 -16.95 -13.16
CA ASP A 85 -2.02 -17.37 -14.43
C ASP A 85 -3.56 -17.32 -14.44
N GLU A 86 -4.21 -17.23 -13.26
CA GLU A 86 -5.67 -17.28 -13.11
C GLU A 86 -6.25 -16.04 -12.41
N PRO A 87 -7.42 -15.51 -12.87
CA PRO A 87 -8.11 -14.43 -12.20
C PRO A 87 -8.60 -14.80 -10.80
N LEU A 88 -8.39 -13.89 -9.83
CA LEU A 88 -8.89 -14.02 -8.46
C LEU A 88 -10.22 -13.31 -8.29
N GLN A 89 -11.14 -13.95 -7.55
CA GLN A 89 -12.42 -13.38 -7.17
C GLN A 89 -12.29 -12.65 -5.82
N ILE A 90 -12.64 -11.37 -5.79
CA ILE A 90 -12.58 -10.50 -4.61
C ILE A 90 -13.94 -9.87 -4.34
N VAL A 91 -14.36 -9.83 -3.08
CA VAL A 91 -15.53 -9.04 -2.65
C VAL A 91 -15.03 -7.67 -2.22
N CYS A 92 -15.51 -6.62 -2.88
CA CYS A 92 -15.09 -5.25 -2.61
C CYS A 92 -16.28 -4.35 -2.25
N VAL A 93 -16.08 -3.44 -1.30
CA VAL A 93 -17.07 -2.44 -0.85
C VAL A 93 -16.90 -1.11 -1.58
N ALA A 94 -15.71 -0.82 -2.12
CA ALA A 94 -15.41 0.45 -2.74
C ALA A 94 -16.03 0.57 -4.14
N PHE A 95 -16.38 1.81 -4.54
CA PHE A 95 -17.06 2.15 -5.81
C PHE A 95 -16.27 3.13 -6.69
N ASN A 96 -15.09 3.55 -6.28
CA ASN A 96 -14.24 4.56 -6.92
C ASN A 96 -13.27 3.97 -7.95
N PHE A 97 -13.68 2.93 -8.69
CA PHE A 97 -12.88 2.28 -9.72
C PHE A 97 -13.75 1.55 -10.74
N GLU A 98 -13.16 1.31 -11.91
CA GLU A 98 -13.78 0.73 -13.08
C GLU A 98 -12.95 -0.46 -13.61
N VAL A 99 -13.50 -1.16 -14.61
CA VAL A 99 -12.79 -2.24 -15.30
C VAL A 99 -11.58 -1.67 -16.04
N GLY A 100 -10.44 -2.33 -15.90
CA GLY A 100 -9.16 -1.92 -16.48
C GLY A 100 -8.23 -1.20 -15.50
N ASP A 101 -8.75 -0.69 -14.39
CA ASP A 101 -7.94 -0.02 -13.36
C ASP A 101 -6.98 -0.99 -12.67
N LYS A 102 -5.86 -0.45 -12.18
CA LYS A 102 -4.86 -1.18 -11.38
C LYS A 102 -4.99 -0.81 -9.91
N PHE A 103 -5.06 -1.81 -9.05
CA PHE A 103 -5.21 -1.66 -7.60
C PHE A 103 -4.21 -2.53 -6.82
N PRO A 104 -3.81 -2.10 -5.62
CA PRO A 104 -3.09 -2.95 -4.70
C PRO A 104 -3.99 -4.08 -4.19
N LEU A 105 -3.53 -5.32 -4.34
CA LEU A 105 -4.18 -6.55 -3.89
C LEU A 105 -3.34 -7.19 -2.78
N ALA A 106 -3.91 -7.30 -1.60
CA ALA A 106 -3.38 -8.14 -0.54
C ALA A 106 -3.85 -9.58 -0.76
N LYS A 107 -2.91 -10.49 -1.01
CA LYS A 107 -3.17 -11.92 -1.24
C LYS A 107 -3.51 -12.64 0.06
N ILE A 108 -4.10 -13.84 -0.04
CA ILE A 108 -4.28 -14.71 1.13
C ILE A 108 -2.92 -14.97 1.76
N GLY A 109 -2.83 -14.82 3.09
CA GLY A 109 -1.58 -14.93 3.84
C GLY A 109 -0.84 -13.59 4.02
N ALA A 110 -1.24 -12.53 3.32
CA ALA A 110 -0.70 -11.20 3.55
C ALA A 110 -0.98 -10.75 4.99
N ASN A 111 0.06 -10.25 5.68
CA ASN A 111 -0.07 -9.66 7.01
C ASN A 111 0.09 -8.14 6.88
N LEU A 112 -1.03 -7.42 6.90
CA LEU A 112 -1.06 -5.97 6.75
C LEU A 112 -0.70 -5.25 8.06
N PRO A 113 -0.31 -3.96 8.00
CA PRO A 113 -0.06 -3.17 9.20
C PRO A 113 -1.22 -3.25 10.22
N GLY A 114 -0.88 -3.46 11.49
CA GLY A 114 -1.86 -3.68 12.56
C GLY A 114 -2.24 -5.14 12.80
N GLU A 115 -1.38 -6.10 12.39
CA GLU A 115 -1.57 -7.55 12.59
C GLU A 115 -2.83 -8.10 11.90
N PHE A 116 -3.12 -7.58 10.71
CA PHE A 116 -4.30 -7.97 9.96
C PHE A 116 -3.95 -9.03 8.90
N LEU A 117 -4.16 -10.29 9.28
CA LEU A 117 -3.94 -11.44 8.39
C LEU A 117 -5.09 -11.61 7.39
N ILE A 118 -4.78 -11.56 6.10
CA ILE A 118 -5.73 -11.81 5.03
C ILE A 118 -6.00 -13.31 4.91
N THR A 119 -7.26 -13.69 5.04
CA THR A 119 -7.73 -15.07 4.92
C THR A 119 -8.87 -15.18 3.90
N LYS A 120 -9.11 -16.39 3.38
CA LYS A 120 -10.28 -16.65 2.54
C LYS A 120 -11.54 -16.41 3.36
N LEU A 121 -12.45 -15.59 2.82
CA LEU A 121 -13.72 -15.28 3.49
C LEU A 121 -14.89 -15.44 2.52
N LYS A 122 -16.10 -15.64 3.05
CA LYS A 122 -17.32 -15.77 2.26
C LYS A 122 -18.35 -14.73 2.72
N MET A 123 -18.80 -13.88 1.82
CA MET A 123 -19.81 -12.85 2.07
C MET A 123 -20.98 -13.03 1.12
N ARG A 124 -22.19 -13.15 1.68
CA ARG A 124 -23.44 -13.24 0.90
C ARG A 124 -23.39 -14.30 -0.22
N GLY A 125 -22.76 -15.43 0.07
CA GLY A 125 -22.63 -16.55 -0.87
C GLY A 125 -21.41 -16.49 -1.79
N VAL A 126 -20.72 -15.36 -1.88
CA VAL A 126 -19.55 -15.14 -2.74
C VAL A 126 -18.26 -15.27 -1.92
N GLU A 127 -17.29 -16.01 -2.45
CA GLU A 127 -15.97 -16.16 -1.83
C GLU A 127 -15.03 -14.99 -2.23
N SER A 128 -14.20 -14.52 -1.31
CA SER A 128 -13.14 -13.54 -1.56
C SER A 128 -11.79 -14.18 -1.29
N PHE A 129 -10.91 -14.14 -2.28
CA PHE A 129 -9.56 -14.71 -2.25
C PHE A 129 -8.48 -13.64 -2.04
N GLY A 130 -8.75 -12.71 -1.13
CA GLY A 130 -7.89 -11.56 -0.87
C GLY A 130 -8.70 -10.30 -0.58
N MET A 131 -8.02 -9.16 -0.61
CA MET A 131 -8.59 -7.83 -0.38
C MET A 131 -7.93 -6.79 -1.27
N LEU A 132 -8.73 -5.93 -1.92
CA LEU A 132 -8.22 -4.71 -2.55
C LEU A 132 -7.98 -3.64 -1.49
N CYS A 133 -6.75 -3.10 -1.45
CA CYS A 133 -6.34 -2.10 -0.46
C CYS A 133 -6.76 -0.68 -0.87
N SER A 134 -6.98 0.18 0.12
CA SER A 134 -7.26 1.62 -0.04
C SER A 134 -6.00 2.47 -0.11
#